data_AF-T1JHR0-F1
#
_entry.id   AF-T1JHR0-F1
#
_cell.length_a   1.000
_cell.length_b   1.000
_cell.length_c   1.000
_cell.angle_alpha   90.00
_cell.angle_beta   90.00
_cell.angle_gamma   90.00
#
_symmetry.space_group_name_H-M   'P 1'
#
loop_
_entity.id
_entity.type
_entity.pdbx_description
1 polymer ?
#
loop_
_entity_poly.entity_id
_entity_poly.type
_entity_poly.pdbx_seq_one_letter_code
_entity_poly.pdbx_strand_id
1 'polypeptide(L)'
;MLSALSCRCLNHKYGVLNKSKYFTTILCRHNTKGPNDGGFAFNTLRTRVSPRNYILLIIPIATFGLGTWQIQRRKWKLNLIKSLEEKTRTPPIEFPWDLDELKNLEYCRVRVRGTFNHDQELYISPRSRVDKGDTVEGGGLMSSSASTGSWIITPFTITDRNMTILVNRGWVPKKMTSAQTRQEGQIEDEVDLTGVVRLPERRMPFMPKHNDNKCVFSLEGC
;
A
#
# COMPACT_ATOMS: atom_id res chain seq x y z
N MET A 1 8.16 30.11 7.32
CA MET A 1 7.83 30.54 5.94
C MET A 1 8.35 29.49 4.97
N LEU A 2 7.54 28.49 4.64
CA LEU A 2 7.84 27.48 3.63
C LEU A 2 6.89 27.74 2.46
N SER A 3 7.44 28.28 1.38
CA SER A 3 6.72 28.51 0.13
C SER A 3 7.05 27.38 -0.84
N ALA A 4 5.99 26.69 -1.28
CA ALA A 4 6.00 25.71 -2.35
C ALA A 4 6.24 26.35 -3.73
N LEU A 5 6.76 25.57 -4.69
CA LEU A 5 6.63 25.67 -6.15
C LEU A 5 7.18 24.32 -6.69
N SER A 6 6.39 23.30 -7.04
CA SER A 6 5.44 23.14 -8.16
C SER A 6 6.05 23.33 -9.57
N CYS A 7 5.80 22.31 -10.41
CA CYS A 7 5.92 22.27 -11.89
C CYS A 7 7.34 22.13 -12.47
N ARG A 8 7.62 21.35 -13.53
CA ARG A 8 6.80 20.59 -14.49
C ARG A 8 7.74 19.58 -15.19
N CYS A 9 7.40 18.29 -15.19
CA CYS A 9 8.10 17.30 -16.01
C CYS A 9 7.71 17.48 -17.48
N LEU A 10 8.70 17.77 -18.33
CA LEU A 10 8.59 17.63 -19.78
C LEU A 10 9.18 16.28 -20.18
N ASN A 11 8.32 15.46 -20.79
CA ASN A 11 8.69 14.34 -21.65
C ASN A 11 9.80 14.75 -22.62
N HIS A 12 10.75 13.86 -22.93
CA HIS A 12 10.94 13.33 -24.29
C HIS A 12 12.16 12.38 -24.39
N LYS A 13 11.86 11.16 -24.88
CA LYS A 13 12.65 10.23 -25.68
C LYS A 13 13.99 9.66 -25.16
N TYR A 14 13.90 8.34 -24.94
CA TYR A 14 14.96 7.36 -25.08
C TYR A 14 15.67 7.46 -26.43
N GLY A 15 17.00 7.40 -26.38
CA GLY A 15 17.88 7.20 -27.53
C GLY A 15 19.04 6.31 -27.11
N VAL A 16 18.94 5.03 -27.44
CA VAL A 16 20.02 4.05 -27.39
C VAL A 16 21.07 4.45 -28.41
N LEU A 17 22.35 4.58 -28.03
CA LEU A 17 23.45 4.47 -28.98
C LEU A 17 24.72 3.87 -28.33
N ASN A 18 25.13 2.81 -29.00
CA ASN A 18 26.24 1.89 -28.78
C ASN A 18 27.54 2.48 -29.35
N LYS A 19 28.65 2.34 -28.63
CA LYS A 19 29.96 1.81 -29.10
C LYS A 19 31.14 2.46 -28.38
N SER A 20 31.90 1.58 -27.73
CA SER A 20 33.37 1.47 -27.72
C SER A 20 34.18 2.70 -28.12
N LYS A 21 35.07 3.13 -27.23
CA LYS A 21 36.46 3.52 -27.55
C LYS A 21 37.25 3.68 -26.25
N TYR A 22 38.01 2.64 -25.90
CA TYR A 22 39.12 2.74 -24.96
C TYR A 22 40.22 3.55 -25.65
N PHE A 23 40.55 4.72 -25.10
CA PHE A 23 41.58 5.60 -25.64
C PHE A 23 42.90 5.27 -24.94
N THR A 24 43.68 4.37 -25.53
CA THR A 24 45.09 4.15 -25.17
C THR A 24 45.92 5.22 -25.88
N THR A 25 46.35 6.23 -25.13
CA THR A 25 47.31 7.22 -25.62
C THR A 25 48.72 6.61 -25.59
N ILE A 26 49.22 6.22 -26.75
CA ILE A 26 50.65 5.94 -26.98
C ILE A 26 51.32 7.30 -27.19
N LEU A 27 52.17 7.73 -26.25
CA LEU A 27 53.07 8.88 -26.46
C LEU A 27 54.45 8.36 -26.89
N CYS A 28 54.82 8.71 -28.12
CA CYS A 28 56.15 8.50 -28.70
C CYS A 28 57.20 9.26 -27.89
N ARG A 29 58.24 8.53 -27.45
CA ARG A 29 59.42 9.05 -26.78
C ARG A 29 60.39 9.62 -27.82
N HIS A 30 60.49 10.94 -27.94
CA HIS A 30 61.67 11.57 -28.53
C HIS A 30 62.80 11.56 -27.49
N ASN A 31 63.94 10.98 -27.87
CA ASN A 31 65.13 10.84 -27.06
C ASN A 31 66.10 11.98 -27.39
N THR A 32 66.33 12.89 -26.43
CA THR A 32 67.49 13.77 -26.44
C THR A 32 68.20 13.66 -25.10
N LYS A 33 69.49 13.30 -25.15
CA LYS A 33 70.39 13.14 -24.01
C LYS A 33 70.76 14.52 -23.43
N GLY A 34 70.80 14.61 -22.11
CA GLY A 34 71.52 15.63 -21.34
C GLY A 34 71.62 15.18 -19.87
N PRO A 35 72.82 15.10 -19.26
CA PRO A 35 72.99 14.58 -17.93
C PRO A 35 72.84 15.69 -16.87
N ASN A 36 72.69 15.24 -15.62
CA ASN A 36 72.87 15.97 -14.36
C ASN A 36 71.59 16.31 -13.57
N ASP A 37 71.52 15.65 -12.41
CA ASP A 37 71.02 16.10 -11.11
C ASP A 37 69.54 16.47 -10.99
N GLY A 38 68.78 15.59 -10.35
CA GLY A 38 67.45 15.92 -9.85
C GLY A 38 66.68 14.67 -9.48
N GLY A 39 66.69 14.31 -8.19
CA GLY A 39 65.81 13.27 -7.68
C GLY A 39 64.36 13.58 -8.06
N PHE A 40 63.67 12.60 -8.66
CA PHE A 40 62.23 12.69 -8.88
C PHE A 40 61.53 12.63 -7.51
N ALA A 41 61.34 13.79 -6.91
CA ALA A 41 60.46 13.97 -5.77
C ALA A 41 59.02 13.68 -6.24
N PHE A 42 58.51 12.51 -5.91
CA PHE A 42 57.08 12.23 -5.96
C PHE A 42 56.43 13.07 -4.85
N ASN A 43 56.08 14.31 -5.17
CA ASN A 43 55.23 15.11 -4.30
C ASN A 43 53.84 14.45 -4.29
N THR A 44 53.61 13.57 -3.33
CA THR A 44 52.25 13.23 -2.88
C THR A 44 51.60 14.53 -2.43
N LEU A 45 50.85 15.16 -3.32
CA LEU A 45 49.93 16.25 -3.00
C LEU A 45 48.85 15.67 -2.07
N ARG A 46 49.15 15.63 -0.77
CA ARG A 46 48.16 15.41 0.28
C ARG A 46 47.28 16.64 0.31
N THR A 47 46.24 16.65 -0.51
CA THR A 47 45.20 17.66 -0.47
C THR A 47 44.57 17.61 0.93
N ARG A 48 44.78 18.66 1.74
CA ARG A 48 44.02 18.85 2.98
C ARG A 48 42.57 19.14 2.57
N VAL A 49 41.78 18.09 2.45
CA VAL A 49 40.37 18.19 2.12
C VAL A 49 39.68 18.93 3.26
N SER A 50 39.31 20.20 3.04
CA SER A 50 38.57 20.98 4.05
C SER A 50 37.21 20.34 4.30
N PRO A 51 36.65 20.41 5.53
CA PRO A 51 35.34 19.84 5.88
C PRO A 51 34.22 20.24 4.90
N ARG A 52 34.29 21.46 4.36
CA ARG A 52 33.39 22.02 3.34
C ARG A 52 33.33 21.19 2.05
N ASN A 53 34.44 20.59 1.62
CA ASN A 53 34.50 19.78 0.40
C ASN A 53 33.79 18.43 0.59
N TYR A 54 33.81 17.88 1.81
CA TYR A 54 33.05 16.67 2.13
C TYR A 54 31.54 16.93 2.12
N ILE A 55 31.09 18.06 2.64
CA ILE A 55 29.66 18.44 2.61
C ILE A 55 29.16 18.57 1.18
N LEU A 56 29.94 19.18 0.28
CA LEU A 56 29.63 19.28 -1.15
C LEU A 56 29.52 17.91 -1.84
N LEU A 57 30.24 16.89 -1.36
CA LEU A 57 30.18 15.52 -1.88
C LEU A 57 29.05 14.68 -1.27
N ILE A 58 28.66 14.94 -0.01
CA ILE A 58 27.62 14.18 0.68
C ILE A 58 26.23 14.46 0.08
N ILE A 59 25.94 15.71 -0.30
CA ILE A 59 24.64 16.11 -0.87
C ILE A 59 24.24 15.28 -2.11
N PRO A 60 25.08 15.17 -3.17
CA PRO A 60 24.70 14.36 -4.33
C PRO A 60 24.56 12.88 -3.96
N ILE A 61 25.46 12.33 -3.13
CA ILE A 61 25.42 10.92 -2.71
C ILE A 61 24.11 10.62 -1.96
N ALA A 62 23.74 11.47 -0.99
CA ALA A 62 22.51 11.33 -0.24
C ALA A 62 21.27 11.47 -1.14
N THR A 63 21.29 12.41 -2.09
CA THR A 63 20.18 12.62 -3.03
C THR A 63 19.99 11.43 -3.97
N PHE A 64 21.08 10.82 -4.46
CA PHE A 64 21.00 9.59 -5.26
C PHE A 64 20.53 8.40 -4.42
N GLY A 65 21.00 8.24 -3.19
CA GLY A 65 20.54 7.21 -2.26
C GLY A 65 19.04 7.33 -1.95
N LEU A 66 18.59 8.55 -1.66
CA LEU A 66 17.16 8.83 -1.43
C LEU A 66 16.35 8.66 -2.72
N GLY A 67 16.85 9.12 -3.86
CA GLY A 67 16.16 8.99 -5.15
C GLY A 67 15.97 7.52 -5.55
N THR A 68 17.00 6.69 -5.40
CA THR A 68 16.91 5.25 -5.66
C THR A 68 15.96 4.55 -4.69
N TRP A 69 15.99 4.91 -3.40
CA TRP A 69 15.03 4.42 -2.42
C TRP A 69 13.59 4.78 -2.79
N GLN A 70 13.31 6.03 -3.19
CA GLN A 70 11.98 6.47 -3.59
C GLN A 70 11.45 5.66 -4.77
N ILE A 71 12.29 5.39 -5.77
CA ILE A 71 11.92 4.56 -6.93
C ILE A 71 11.63 3.12 -6.49
N GLN A 72 12.48 2.53 -5.64
CA GLN A 72 12.29 1.17 -5.15
C GLN A 72 11.01 1.06 -4.31
N ARG A 73 10.76 2.04 -3.43
CA ARG A 73 9.57 2.11 -2.59
C ARG A 73 8.30 2.25 -3.43
N ARG A 74 8.34 3.06 -4.49
CA ARG A 74 7.25 3.19 -5.46
C ARG A 74 6.99 1.85 -6.16
N LYS A 75 8.03 1.19 -6.67
CA LYS A 75 7.90 -0.12 -7.33
C LYS A 75 7.29 -1.18 -6.41
N TRP A 76 7.75 -1.24 -5.15
CA TRP A 76 7.17 -2.13 -4.14
C TRP A 76 5.67 -1.86 -3.95
N LYS A 77 5.27 -0.59 -3.80
CA LYS A 77 3.86 -0.22 -3.64
C LYS A 77 3.02 -0.61 -4.86
N LEU A 78 3.54 -0.38 -6.07
CA LEU A 78 2.85 -0.75 -7.31
C LEU A 78 2.68 -2.27 -7.44
N ASN A 79 3.72 -3.04 -7.11
CA ASN A 79 3.62 -4.50 -7.12
C ASN A 79 2.58 -5.01 -6.13
N LEU A 80 2.54 -4.41 -4.92
CA LEU A 80 1.54 -4.77 -3.91
C LEU A 80 0.11 -4.50 -4.41
N ILE A 81 -0.13 -3.32 -4.99
CA ILE A 81 -1.45 -2.97 -5.58
C ILE A 81 -1.81 -3.97 -6.67
N LYS A 82 -0.88 -4.27 -7.58
CA LYS A 82 -1.12 -5.21 -8.68
C LYS A 82 -1.52 -6.59 -8.18
N SER A 83 -0.80 -7.12 -7.18
CA SER A 83 -1.14 -8.42 -6.58
C SER A 83 -2.52 -8.43 -5.92
N LEU A 84 -2.92 -7.32 -5.27
CA LEU A 84 -4.25 -7.19 -4.68
C LEU A 84 -5.35 -7.09 -5.75
N GLU A 85 -5.12 -6.34 -6.83
CA GLU A 85 -6.04 -6.23 -7.95
C GLU A 85 -6.26 -7.59 -8.64
N GLU A 86 -5.19 -8.38 -8.82
CA GLU A 86 -5.26 -9.72 -9.39
C GLU A 86 -6.13 -10.65 -8.54
N LYS A 87 -5.90 -10.68 -7.22
CA LYS A 87 -6.72 -11.47 -6.28
C LYS A 87 -8.19 -11.03 -6.27
N THR A 88 -8.43 -9.73 -6.30
CA THR A 88 -9.79 -9.18 -6.27
C THR A 88 -10.56 -9.49 -7.56
N ARG A 89 -9.88 -9.54 -8.71
CA ARG A 89 -10.48 -9.84 -10.03
C ARG A 89 -10.66 -11.33 -10.31
N THR A 90 -10.07 -12.19 -9.49
CA THR A 90 -10.22 -13.64 -9.63
C THR A 90 -11.70 -14.03 -9.46
N PRO A 91 -12.22 -14.99 -10.27
CA PRO A 91 -13.61 -15.43 -10.13
C PRO A 91 -13.90 -15.93 -8.71
N PRO A 92 -15.15 -15.77 -8.23
CA PRO A 92 -15.53 -16.23 -6.91
C PRO A 92 -15.26 -17.73 -6.72
N ILE A 93 -14.52 -18.06 -5.67
CA ILE A 93 -14.21 -19.44 -5.27
C ILE A 93 -15.25 -19.88 -4.24
N GLU A 94 -15.53 -21.17 -4.13
CA GLU A 94 -16.37 -21.70 -3.06
C GLU A 94 -15.63 -21.65 -1.72
N PHE A 95 -16.38 -21.46 -0.63
CA PHE A 95 -15.77 -21.36 0.70
C PHE A 95 -15.05 -22.67 1.08
N PRO A 96 -13.73 -22.65 1.33
CA PRO A 96 -12.93 -23.86 1.56
C PRO A 96 -13.33 -24.53 2.88
N TRP A 97 -13.21 -25.86 2.97
CA TRP A 97 -13.52 -26.64 4.18
C TRP A 97 -12.54 -26.39 5.32
N ASP A 98 -11.29 -26.11 4.97
CA ASP A 98 -10.24 -25.83 5.93
C ASP A 98 -10.10 -24.31 6.16
N LEU A 99 -10.01 -23.92 7.43
CA LEU A 99 -9.79 -22.53 7.84
C LEU A 99 -8.36 -22.07 7.55
N ASP A 100 -7.40 -23.00 7.48
CA ASP A 100 -6.02 -22.65 7.14
C ASP A 100 -5.86 -22.23 5.67
N GLU A 101 -6.66 -22.80 4.76
CA GLU A 101 -6.72 -22.35 3.36
C GLU A 101 -7.23 -20.92 3.23
N LEU A 102 -8.09 -20.49 4.15
CA LEU A 102 -8.68 -19.15 4.17
C LEU A 102 -7.63 -18.04 4.33
N LYS A 103 -6.49 -18.35 4.97
CA LYS A 103 -5.35 -17.43 5.08
C LYS A 103 -4.75 -17.09 3.71
N ASN A 104 -4.76 -18.04 2.78
CA ASN A 104 -4.23 -17.84 1.43
C ASN A 104 -5.21 -17.07 0.54
N LEU A 105 -6.51 -17.13 0.85
CA LEU A 105 -7.60 -16.48 0.14
C LEU A 105 -7.86 -15.04 0.56
N GLU A 106 -6.99 -14.42 1.37
CA GLU A 106 -7.13 -13.00 1.70
C GLU A 106 -7.17 -12.13 0.43
N TYR A 107 -8.18 -11.26 0.33
CA TYR A 107 -8.53 -10.42 -0.82
C TYR A 107 -9.16 -11.15 -2.02
N CYS A 108 -9.38 -12.46 -1.95
CA CYS A 108 -10.11 -13.20 -2.97
C CYS A 108 -11.63 -13.11 -2.73
N ARG A 109 -12.39 -13.23 -3.83
CA ARG A 109 -13.85 -13.34 -3.79
C ARG A 109 -14.26 -14.77 -3.45
N VAL A 110 -15.17 -14.93 -2.50
CA VAL A 110 -15.68 -16.22 -2.04
C VAL A 110 -17.20 -16.20 -1.99
N ARG A 111 -17.81 -17.32 -2.38
CA ARG A 111 -19.26 -17.55 -2.38
C ARG A 111 -19.67 -18.40 -1.17
N VAL A 112 -20.71 -17.97 -0.46
CA VAL A 112 -21.27 -18.62 0.73
C VAL A 112 -22.80 -18.58 0.70
N ARG A 113 -23.44 -19.64 1.18
CA ARG A 113 -24.91 -19.74 1.31
C ARG A 113 -25.30 -19.95 2.76
N GLY A 114 -26.36 -19.28 3.20
CA GLY A 114 -26.73 -19.24 4.61
C GLY A 114 -27.75 -18.17 4.96
N THR A 115 -27.94 -17.96 6.25
CA THR A 115 -28.91 -17.01 6.81
C THR A 115 -28.26 -15.98 7.72
N PHE A 116 -28.82 -14.78 7.77
CA PHE A 116 -28.35 -13.72 8.66
C PHE A 116 -28.99 -13.84 10.05
N ASN A 117 -28.18 -13.63 11.09
CA ASN A 117 -28.68 -13.46 12.44
C ASN A 117 -28.74 -11.96 12.79
N HIS A 118 -29.94 -11.38 12.64
CA HIS A 118 -30.18 -9.95 12.87
C HIS A 118 -30.25 -9.55 14.35
N ASP A 119 -30.42 -10.51 15.26
CA ASP A 119 -30.44 -10.25 16.71
C ASP A 119 -29.05 -9.87 17.24
N GLN A 120 -27.99 -10.32 16.56
CA GLN A 120 -26.59 -10.14 16.96
C GLN A 120 -25.84 -9.12 16.08
N GLU A 121 -26.52 -8.09 15.57
CA GLU A 121 -25.89 -7.04 14.77
C GLU A 121 -24.89 -6.18 15.57
N LEU A 122 -23.71 -5.95 14.99
CA LEU A 122 -22.67 -5.07 15.52
C LEU A 122 -22.60 -3.77 14.71
N TYR A 123 -22.52 -2.65 15.43
CA TYR A 123 -22.41 -1.32 14.85
C TYR A 123 -21.03 -0.73 15.16
N ILE A 124 -20.27 -0.35 14.12
CA ILE A 124 -18.99 0.34 14.28
C ILE A 124 -19.15 1.80 13.87
N SER A 125 -19.16 2.69 14.86
CA SER A 125 -19.37 4.14 14.70
C SER A 125 -18.46 4.92 15.66
N PRO A 126 -18.12 6.19 15.37
CA PRO A 126 -18.38 6.94 14.14
C PRO A 126 -17.36 6.62 13.04
N ARG A 127 -17.83 6.44 11.80
CA ARG A 127 -16.97 6.23 10.63
C ARG A 127 -17.41 7.12 9.48
N SER A 128 -16.46 7.83 8.88
CA SER A 128 -16.70 8.65 7.68
C SER A 128 -16.92 7.75 6.46
N ARG A 129 -17.80 8.18 5.56
CA ARG A 129 -17.99 7.54 4.24
C ARG A 129 -16.72 7.71 3.40
N VAL A 130 -16.30 6.65 2.71
CA VAL A 130 -15.16 6.67 1.78
C VAL A 130 -15.72 6.39 0.39
N ASP A 131 -16.03 7.44 -0.37
CA ASP A 131 -16.52 7.30 -1.74
C ASP A 131 -15.36 7.29 -2.75
N LYS A 132 -15.48 6.47 -3.80
CA LYS A 132 -14.51 6.37 -4.90
C LYS A 132 -14.58 7.65 -5.75
N GLY A 133 -13.94 8.71 -5.28
CA GLY A 133 -13.95 10.01 -5.97
C GLY A 133 -13.72 11.20 -5.04
N ASP A 134 -13.98 11.04 -3.74
CA ASP A 134 -13.57 12.01 -2.74
C ASP A 134 -12.06 11.87 -2.56
N THR A 135 -11.32 12.70 -3.30
CA THR A 135 -9.93 12.98 -2.99
C THR A 135 -9.86 13.30 -1.49
N VAL A 136 -8.83 12.76 -0.83
CA VAL A 136 -8.51 12.99 0.58
C VAL A 136 -8.10 14.46 0.83
N GLU A 137 -8.61 15.41 0.05
CA GLU A 137 -8.46 16.85 0.25
C GLU A 137 -9.39 17.36 1.37
N GLY A 138 -10.43 16.59 1.73
CA GLY A 138 -11.33 16.87 2.86
C GLY A 138 -10.91 16.28 4.21
N GLY A 139 -9.70 15.74 4.35
CA GLY A 139 -9.17 15.18 5.61
C GLY A 139 -8.60 16.22 6.58
N GLY A 140 -8.78 17.52 6.30
CA GLY A 140 -8.40 18.60 7.19
C GLY A 140 -9.42 18.79 8.32
N LEU A 141 -8.96 19.31 9.46
CA LEU A 141 -9.77 19.70 10.63
C LEU A 141 -10.95 20.66 10.33
N MET A 142 -11.09 21.11 9.07
CA MET A 142 -12.07 22.09 8.59
C MET A 142 -13.07 21.54 7.56
N SER A 143 -13.16 20.22 7.35
CA SER A 143 -14.21 19.64 6.49
C SER A 143 -15.49 19.42 7.30
N SER A 144 -16.38 20.41 7.28
CA SER A 144 -17.64 20.48 8.03
C SER A 144 -18.77 19.61 7.46
N SER A 145 -18.53 18.85 6.40
CA SER A 145 -19.54 18.02 5.71
C SER A 145 -19.19 16.52 5.66
N ALA A 146 -18.23 16.04 6.46
CA ALA A 146 -17.93 14.61 6.54
C ALA A 146 -19.15 13.86 7.12
N SER A 147 -19.95 13.26 6.23
CA SER A 147 -21.10 12.46 6.63
C SER A 147 -20.63 11.31 7.53
N THR A 148 -20.96 11.41 8.81
CA THR A 148 -20.64 10.38 9.79
C THR A 148 -21.71 9.30 9.72
N GLY A 149 -21.27 8.06 9.71
CA GLY A 149 -22.15 6.90 9.73
C GLY A 149 -21.56 5.74 10.51
N SER A 150 -22.17 4.59 10.29
CA SER A 150 -21.95 3.35 11.03
C SER A 150 -21.70 2.24 10.01
N TRP A 151 -20.69 1.41 10.26
CA TRP A 151 -20.57 0.13 9.56
C TRP A 151 -21.40 -0.91 10.27
N ILE A 152 -22.12 -1.72 9.51
CA ILE A 152 -23.03 -2.72 10.03
C ILE A 152 -22.44 -4.09 9.75
N ILE A 153 -22.14 -4.82 10.81
CA ILE A 153 -21.59 -6.16 10.74
C ILE A 153 -22.64 -7.11 11.32
N THR A 154 -23.10 -8.05 10.50
CA THR A 154 -24.12 -9.02 10.89
C THR A 154 -23.50 -10.42 10.86
N PRO A 155 -23.69 -11.24 11.90
CA PRO A 155 -23.32 -12.65 11.85
C PRO A 155 -24.15 -13.39 10.80
N PHE A 156 -23.50 -14.26 10.04
CA PHE A 156 -24.09 -15.07 8.98
C PHE A 156 -23.75 -16.53 9.23
N THR A 157 -24.77 -17.37 9.33
CA THR A 157 -24.63 -18.80 9.61
C THR A 157 -24.69 -19.56 8.30
N ILE A 158 -23.64 -20.31 7.99
CA ILE A 158 -23.54 -21.11 6.77
C ILE A 158 -24.36 -22.39 6.95
N THR A 159 -25.36 -22.60 6.10
CA THR A 159 -26.27 -23.77 6.14
C THR A 159 -25.49 -25.08 6.06
N ASP A 160 -24.49 -25.14 5.19
CA ASP A 160 -23.75 -26.37 4.88
C ASP A 160 -22.83 -26.84 6.03
N ARG A 161 -22.47 -25.98 6.99
CA ARG A 161 -21.36 -26.26 7.94
C ARG A 161 -21.62 -25.85 9.39
N ASN A 162 -22.79 -25.30 9.70
CA ASN A 162 -23.14 -24.78 11.03
C ASN A 162 -22.04 -23.87 11.62
N MET A 163 -21.38 -23.09 10.76
CA MET A 163 -20.34 -22.14 11.13
C MET A 163 -20.86 -20.72 10.97
N THR A 164 -20.56 -19.85 11.92
CA THR A 164 -20.91 -18.43 11.87
C THR A 164 -19.72 -17.60 11.40
N ILE A 165 -19.92 -16.84 10.33
CA ILE A 165 -18.98 -15.85 9.83
C ILE A 165 -19.53 -14.45 10.11
N LEU A 166 -18.65 -13.47 10.31
CA LEU A 166 -19.09 -12.07 10.43
C LEU A 166 -19.04 -11.42 9.06
N VAL A 167 -20.15 -10.83 8.64
CA VAL A 167 -20.30 -10.19 7.33
C VAL A 167 -20.47 -8.69 7.52
N ASN A 168 -19.56 -7.90 6.96
CA ASN A 168 -19.75 -6.46 6.82
C ASN A 168 -20.75 -6.18 5.69
N ARG A 169 -21.91 -5.57 6.01
CA ARG A 169 -22.99 -5.24 5.07
C ARG A 169 -22.87 -3.87 4.42
N GLY A 170 -21.88 -3.08 4.85
CA GLY A 170 -21.62 -1.77 4.30
C GLY A 170 -21.80 -0.62 5.30
N TRP A 171 -21.64 0.58 4.78
CA TRP A 171 -21.74 1.82 5.54
C TRP A 171 -23.15 2.40 5.43
N VAL A 172 -23.68 2.87 6.56
CA VAL A 172 -25.00 3.49 6.64
C VAL A 172 -24.89 4.86 7.30
N PRO A 173 -25.57 5.90 6.79
CA PRO A 173 -25.63 7.21 7.43
C PRO A 173 -26.16 7.12 8.86
N LYS A 174 -25.68 7.97 9.77
CA LYS A 174 -26.10 7.96 11.19
C LYS A 174 -27.63 7.95 11.36
N LYS A 175 -28.37 8.67 10.51
CA LYS A 175 -29.83 8.77 10.52
C LYS A 175 -30.58 7.46 10.23
N MET A 176 -29.91 6.50 9.58
CA MET A 176 -30.49 5.21 9.16
C MET A 176 -29.87 4.01 9.91
N THR A 177 -29.16 4.26 11.03
CA THR A 177 -28.46 3.18 11.75
C THR A 177 -29.44 2.13 12.30
N SER A 178 -30.63 2.54 12.75
CA SER A 178 -31.66 1.67 13.34
C SER A 178 -32.17 0.61 12.36
N ALA A 179 -32.30 -0.63 12.85
CA ALA A 179 -32.82 -1.76 12.07
C ALA A 179 -34.24 -1.50 11.52
N GLN A 180 -35.09 -0.82 12.29
CA GLN A 180 -36.45 -0.44 11.88
C GLN A 180 -36.48 0.46 10.65
N THR A 181 -35.43 1.24 10.42
CA THR A 181 -35.32 2.15 9.27
C THR A 181 -34.75 1.43 8.03
N ARG A 182 -34.36 0.15 8.16
CA ARG A 182 -33.66 -0.64 7.14
C ARG A 182 -34.36 -1.97 6.83
N GLN A 183 -35.68 -1.96 6.71
CA GLN A 183 -36.48 -3.16 6.41
C GLN A 183 -35.99 -3.90 5.14
N GLU A 184 -35.63 -3.16 4.08
CA GLU A 184 -35.11 -3.72 2.83
C GLU A 184 -33.81 -4.52 3.00
N GLY A 185 -33.05 -4.24 4.06
CA GLY A 185 -31.83 -4.98 4.36
C GLY A 185 -32.06 -6.19 5.27
N GLN A 186 -33.19 -6.33 5.95
CA GLN A 186 -33.43 -7.40 6.91
C GLN A 186 -33.99 -8.64 6.20
N ILE A 187 -33.09 -9.37 5.52
CA ILE A 187 -33.44 -10.58 4.77
C ILE A 187 -33.34 -11.77 5.73
N GLU A 188 -34.49 -12.37 6.05
CA GLU A 188 -34.58 -13.54 6.94
C GLU A 188 -34.41 -14.88 6.20
N ASP A 189 -34.55 -14.87 4.87
CA ASP A 189 -34.43 -16.05 4.02
C ASP A 189 -32.97 -16.49 3.78
N GLU A 190 -32.81 -17.69 3.22
CA GLU A 190 -31.49 -18.19 2.79
C GLU A 190 -30.99 -17.40 1.56
N VAL A 191 -29.78 -16.85 1.67
CA VAL A 191 -29.18 -16.00 0.63
C VAL A 191 -27.84 -16.58 0.17
N ASP A 192 -27.60 -16.55 -1.14
CA ASP A 192 -26.27 -16.76 -1.74
C ASP A 192 -25.50 -15.44 -1.79
N LEU A 193 -24.40 -15.37 -1.07
CA LEU A 193 -23.57 -14.18 -0.92
C LEU A 193 -22.20 -14.39 -1.55
N THR A 194 -21.75 -13.39 -2.31
CA THR A 194 -20.37 -13.31 -2.77
C THR A 194 -19.70 -12.11 -2.13
N GLY A 195 -18.52 -12.29 -1.55
CA GLY A 195 -17.73 -11.15 -1.09
C GLY A 195 -16.28 -11.48 -0.78
N VAL A 196 -15.57 -10.51 -0.19
CA VAL A 196 -14.12 -10.53 -0.12
C VAL A 196 -13.66 -11.01 1.25
N VAL A 197 -12.74 -11.98 1.26
CA VAL A 197 -12.16 -12.48 2.51
C VAL A 197 -11.15 -11.45 3.05
N ARG A 198 -11.32 -11.09 4.32
CA ARG A 198 -10.38 -10.27 5.08
C ARG A 198 -10.01 -11.05 6.34
N LEU A 199 -8.72 -11.19 6.63
CA LEU A 199 -8.27 -11.81 7.88
C LEU A 199 -8.36 -10.82 9.04
N PRO A 200 -8.49 -11.25 10.30
CA PRO A 200 -8.38 -10.32 11.42
C PRO A 200 -7.00 -9.63 11.43
N GLU A 201 -6.97 -8.32 11.66
CA GLU A 201 -5.72 -7.57 11.74
C GLU A 201 -4.87 -8.03 12.92
N ARG A 202 -3.54 -8.04 12.75
CA ARG A 202 -2.66 -8.36 13.85
C ARG A 202 -2.85 -7.30 14.94
N ARG A 203 -3.20 -7.78 16.14
CA ARG A 203 -3.43 -6.93 17.30
C ARG A 203 -2.21 -6.02 17.57
N MET A 204 -2.48 -4.72 17.67
CA MET A 204 -1.52 -3.72 18.11
C MET A 204 -1.21 -3.89 19.62
N PRO A 205 0.02 -3.61 20.09
CA PRO A 205 0.41 -3.81 21.49
C PRO A 205 -0.49 -3.14 22.53
N PHE A 206 -1.15 -2.04 22.16
CA PHE A 206 -1.96 -1.19 23.05
C PHE A 206 -3.48 -1.47 23.02
N MET A 207 -3.93 -2.55 22.37
CA MET A 207 -5.34 -2.95 22.45
C MET A 207 -5.61 -3.82 23.69
N PRO A 208 -6.82 -3.81 24.29
CA PRO A 208 -7.25 -4.75 25.33
C PRO A 208 -7.31 -6.20 24.84
N LYS A 209 -7.10 -7.19 25.73
CA LYS A 209 -7.18 -8.64 25.37
C LYS A 209 -8.62 -8.97 24.97
N HIS A 210 -8.81 -9.51 23.76
CA HIS A 210 -10.10 -10.02 23.29
C HIS A 210 -10.12 -11.53 23.49
N ASN A 211 -11.25 -12.09 23.92
CA ASN A 211 -11.46 -13.52 23.95
C ASN A 211 -12.05 -13.98 22.61
N ASP A 212 -11.36 -14.93 21.99
CA ASP A 212 -11.91 -15.98 21.12
C ASP A 212 -11.95 -15.75 19.59
N ASN A 213 -11.86 -16.89 18.89
CA ASN A 213 -11.40 -17.12 17.53
C ASN A 213 -12.41 -16.76 16.42
N LYS A 214 -12.83 -15.49 16.32
CA LYS A 214 -13.81 -15.07 15.32
C LYS A 214 -13.16 -14.30 14.17
N CYS A 215 -13.32 -14.80 12.95
CA CYS A 215 -12.86 -14.14 11.73
C CYS A 215 -13.91 -13.14 11.23
N VAL A 216 -13.46 -11.91 10.89
CA VAL A 216 -14.30 -10.83 10.37
C VAL A 216 -14.15 -10.78 8.85
N PHE A 217 -15.21 -11.08 8.10
CA PHE A 217 -15.22 -11.05 6.64
C PHE A 217 -15.94 -9.81 6.13
N SER A 218 -15.40 -9.17 5.10
CA SER A 218 -15.98 -7.94 4.55
C SER A 218 -16.57 -8.23 3.18
N LEU A 219 -17.88 -8.33 3.08
CA LEU A 219 -18.52 -8.44 1.78
C LEU A 219 -18.58 -7.03 1.16
N GLU A 220 -17.60 -6.70 0.32
CA GLU A 220 -17.73 -5.55 -0.57
C GLU A 220 -18.47 -5.97 -1.84
N GLY A 221 -19.75 -5.62 -1.91
CA GLY A 221 -20.60 -5.76 -3.09
C GLY A 221 -20.67 -4.45 -3.89
N CYS A 222 -20.36 -4.56 -5.19
CA CYS A 222 -20.43 -3.62 -6.32
C CYS A 222 -20.47 -2.11 -6.05
#